data_AF-A0A1G3C671-F1
#
_entry.id   AF-A0A1G3C671-F1
#
_cell.length_a   1.000
_cell.length_b   1.000
_cell.length_c   1.000
_cell.angle_alpha   90.00
_cell.angle_beta   90.00
_cell.angle_gamma   90.00
#
_symmetry.space_group_name_H-M   'P 1'
#
loop_
_entity.id
_entity.type
_entity.pdbx_description
1 polymer ?
#
loop_
_entity_poly.entity_id
_entity_poly.type
_entity_poly.pdbx_seq_one_letter_code
_entity_poly.pdbx_strand_id
1 'polypeptide(L)'
;MNSKELNCNNVRKYFYAFLDGELNVEKNIKILAHLNMCCKCSLRIEKERLLQERVKETVLKVKVPAYLEQIILRSIVFKIVKMWSCPGLLVW
;
A
#
# COMPACT_ATOMS: atom_id res chain seq x y z
N MET A 1 -6.39 29.28 -13.51
CA MET A 1 -6.22 28.00 -12.79
C MET A 1 -5.31 28.26 -11.60
N ASN A 2 -5.82 28.19 -10.38
CA ASN A 2 -5.06 28.56 -9.17
C ASN A 2 -4.40 27.30 -8.59
N SER A 3 -3.32 26.82 -9.23
CA SER A 3 -2.54 25.70 -8.69
C SER A 3 -1.75 26.19 -7.49
N LYS A 4 -2.28 25.97 -6.28
CA LYS A 4 -1.47 26.02 -5.06
C LYS A 4 -0.32 25.02 -5.26
N GLU A 5 0.87 25.51 -5.55
CA GLU A 5 2.05 24.68 -5.59
C GLU A 5 2.20 23.99 -4.23
N LEU A 6 2.30 22.66 -4.25
CA LEU A 6 2.57 21.90 -3.04
C LEU A 6 3.98 22.22 -2.56
N ASN A 7 4.08 22.94 -1.45
CA ASN A 7 5.34 23.18 -0.78
C ASN A 7 5.76 21.96 0.07
N CYS A 8 7.04 21.93 0.45
CA CYS A 8 7.63 20.83 1.22
C CYS A 8 6.89 20.51 2.53
N ASN A 9 6.29 21.51 3.17
CA ASN A 9 5.56 21.34 4.43
C ASN A 9 4.23 20.59 4.22
N ASN A 10 3.53 20.88 3.14
CA ASN A 10 2.28 20.20 2.80
C ASN A 10 2.54 18.75 2.37
N VAL A 11 3.62 18.53 1.61
CA VAL A 11 4.04 17.20 1.14
C VAL A 11 4.36 16.28 2.32
N ARG A 12 5.01 16.80 3.37
CA ARG A 12 5.34 16.04 4.59
C ARG A 12 4.11 15.45 5.28
N LYS A 13 2.94 16.10 5.20
CA LYS A 13 1.70 15.60 5.81
C LYS A 13 1.18 14.33 5.12
N TYR A 14 1.60 14.09 3.89
CA TYR A 14 1.11 13.00 3.06
C TYR A 14 2.16 11.90 2.84
N PHE A 15 3.31 11.94 3.50
CA PHE A 15 4.39 10.97 3.29
C PHE A 15 3.98 9.53 3.55
N TYR A 16 3.41 9.24 4.72
CA TYR A 16 3.02 7.87 5.05
C TYR A 16 1.87 7.39 4.17
N ALA A 17 0.82 8.20 4.02
CA ALA A 17 -0.29 7.87 3.11
C ALA A 17 0.17 7.66 1.65
N PHE A 18 1.20 8.37 1.19
CA PHE A 18 1.80 8.15 -0.13
C PHE A 18 2.52 6.80 -0.21
N LEU A 19 3.33 6.46 0.80
CA LEU A 19 4.08 5.20 0.87
C LEU A 19 3.15 3.99 1.02
N ASP A 20 2.08 4.12 1.79
CA ASP A 20 1.11 3.06 2.05
C ASP A 20 0.08 2.92 0.91
N GLY A 21 0.11 3.82 -0.08
CA GLY A 21 -0.80 3.79 -1.23
C GLY A 21 -2.23 4.27 -0.91
N GLU A 22 -2.43 4.98 0.19
CA GLU A 22 -3.74 5.44 0.70
C GLU A 22 -4.16 6.81 0.16
N LEU A 23 -3.34 7.45 -0.69
CA LEU A 23 -3.72 8.70 -1.32
C LEU A 23 -4.65 8.49 -2.51
N ASN A 24 -5.63 9.39 -2.64
CA ASN A 24 -6.40 9.48 -3.88
C ASN A 24 -5.51 9.86 -5.07
N VAL A 25 -5.96 9.51 -6.28
CA VAL A 25 -5.19 9.67 -7.52
C VAL A 25 -4.70 11.11 -7.73
N GLU A 26 -5.58 12.10 -7.50
CA GLU A 26 -5.25 13.51 -7.69
C GLU A 26 -4.11 13.98 -6.78
N LYS A 27 -4.17 13.63 -5.48
CA LYS A 27 -3.11 13.96 -4.53
C LYS A 27 -1.83 13.20 -4.85
N ASN A 28 -1.94 11.94 -5.25
CA ASN A 28 -0.79 11.11 -5.59
C ASN A 28 0.05 11.76 -6.72
N ILE A 29 -0.61 12.21 -7.79
CA ILE A 29 0.04 12.90 -8.93
C ILE A 29 0.75 14.17 -8.46
N LYS A 30 0.10 14.99 -7.61
CA LYS A 30 0.69 16.24 -7.13
C LYS A 30 1.91 16.01 -6.24
N ILE A 31 1.88 14.97 -5.39
CA ILE A 31 3.01 14.59 -4.54
C ILE A 31 4.16 14.07 -5.40
N LEU A 32 3.89 13.17 -6.36
CA LEU A 32 4.88 12.69 -7.33
C LEU A 32 5.57 13.83 -8.08
N ALA A 33 4.80 14.79 -8.60
CA ALA A 33 5.34 15.97 -9.27
C ALA A 33 6.30 16.76 -8.37
N HIS A 34 5.95 16.95 -7.08
CA HIS A 34 6.84 17.61 -6.13
C HIS A 34 8.12 16.79 -5.86
N LEU A 35 8.00 15.47 -5.70
CA LEU A 35 9.17 14.61 -5.42
C LEU A 35 10.16 14.61 -6.59
N ASN A 36 9.67 14.68 -7.83
CA ASN A 36 10.52 14.80 -9.02
C ASN A 36 11.29 16.13 -9.07
N MET A 37 10.73 17.20 -8.49
CA MET A 37 11.33 18.54 -8.52
C MET A 37 12.11 18.88 -7.24
N CYS A 38 11.86 18.20 -6.13
CA CYS A 38 12.44 18.50 -4.82
C CYS A 38 13.32 17.34 -4.32
N CYS A 39 14.63 17.46 -4.55
CA CYS A 39 15.62 16.50 -4.07
C CYS A 39 15.53 16.26 -2.54
N LYS A 40 15.30 17.31 -1.73
CA LYS A 40 15.17 17.18 -0.28
C LYS A 40 13.98 16.31 0.14
N CYS A 41 12.83 16.45 -0.50
CA CYS A 41 11.66 15.65 -0.19
C CYS A 41 11.79 14.23 -0.73
N SER A 42 12.35 14.07 -1.94
CA SER A 42 12.66 12.77 -2.54
C SER A 42 13.58 11.94 -1.65
N LEU A 43 14.73 12.49 -1.23
CA LEU A 43 15.66 11.80 -0.32
C LEU A 43 15.03 11.41 1.01
N ARG A 44 14.07 12.19 1.51
CA ARG A 44 13.38 11.86 2.77
C ARG A 44 12.39 10.71 2.60
N ILE A 45 11.61 10.73 1.52
CA ILE A 45 10.69 9.63 1.22
C ILE A 45 11.46 8.34 0.95
N GLU A 46 12.58 8.43 0.25
CA GLU A 46 13.40 7.25 -0.06
C GLU A 46 13.98 6.61 1.21
N LYS A 47 14.42 7.42 2.18
CA LYS A 47 14.87 6.91 3.50
C LYS A 47 13.76 6.16 4.23
N GLU A 48 12.53 6.68 4.18
CA GLU A 48 11.39 6.04 4.82
C GLU A 48 11.00 4.75 4.10
N ARG A 49 11.03 4.75 2.76
CA ARG A 49 10.80 3.56 1.91
C ARG A 49 11.78 2.44 2.27
N LEU A 50 13.08 2.75 2.34
CA LEU A 50 14.12 1.80 2.73
C LEU A 50 13.95 1.28 4.16
N LEU A 51 13.42 2.11 5.07
CA LEU A 51 13.09 1.67 6.43
C LEU A 51 11.94 0.67 6.43
N GLN A 52 10.84 0.98 5.71
CA GLN A 52 9.69 0.08 5.57
C GLN A 52 10.10 -1.26 4.95
N GLU A 53 10.97 -1.25 3.93
CA GLU A 53 11.51 -2.46 3.32
C GLU A 53 12.27 -3.33 4.33
N ARG A 54 13.17 -2.74 5.12
CA ARG A 54 13.89 -3.49 6.16
C ARG A 54 12.99 -4.05 7.26
N VAL A 55 11.97 -3.28 7.66
CA VAL A 55 10.96 -3.77 8.61
C VAL A 55 10.21 -4.96 8.01
N LYS A 56 9.78 -4.87 6.75
CA LYS A 56 9.07 -5.93 6.04
C LYS A 56 9.92 -7.20 5.94
N GLU A 57 11.18 -7.09 5.53
CA GLU A 57 12.13 -8.21 5.48
C GLU A 57 12.32 -8.88 6.84
N THR A 58 12.29 -8.10 7.92
CA THR A 58 12.42 -8.63 9.29
C THR A 58 11.14 -9.35 9.72
N VAL A 59 9.98 -8.77 9.46
CA VAL A 59 8.68 -9.38 9.79
C VAL A 59 8.49 -10.71 9.06
N LEU A 60 8.95 -10.83 7.81
CA LEU A 60 8.88 -12.08 7.05
C LEU A 60 9.66 -13.25 7.69
N LYS A 61 10.62 -12.97 8.58
CA LYS A 61 11.35 -14.02 9.32
C LYS A 61 10.55 -14.56 10.50
N VAL A 62 9.48 -13.89 10.91
CA VAL A 62 8.61 -14.34 11.99
C VAL A 62 7.72 -15.46 11.46
N LYS A 63 7.90 -16.68 11.98
CA LYS A 63 7.01 -17.80 11.64
C LYS A 63 5.61 -17.51 12.14
N VAL A 64 4.64 -17.64 11.25
CA VAL A 64 3.22 -17.60 11.60
C VAL A 64 2.91 -18.80 12.49
N PRO A 65 2.24 -18.60 13.65
CA PRO A 65 1.73 -19.71 14.44
C PRO A 65 0.81 -20.63 13.62
N ALA A 66 1.01 -21.94 13.71
CA ALA A 66 0.31 -22.94 12.88
C ALA A 66 -1.22 -22.80 12.92
N TYR A 67 -1.80 -22.39 14.05
CA TYR A 67 -3.25 -22.20 14.16
C TYR A 67 -3.77 -21.04 13.29
N LEU A 68 -3.00 -19.96 13.13
CA LEU A 68 -3.37 -18.84 12.27
C LEU A 68 -3.28 -19.22 10.79
N GLU A 69 -2.26 -19.99 10.41
CA GLU A 69 -2.12 -20.53 9.06
C GLU A 69 -3.32 -21.41 8.69
N GLN A 70 -3.71 -22.33 9.59
CA GLN A 70 -4.89 -23.18 9.40
C GLN A 70 -6.18 -22.37 9.26
N ILE A 71 -6.37 -21.31 10.05
CA ILE A 71 -7.55 -20.43 9.96
C ILE A 71 -7.59 -19.71 8.61
N ILE A 72 -6.47 -19.16 8.15
CA ILE A 72 -6.38 -18.45 6.86
C ILE A 72 -6.68 -19.42 5.72
N LEU A 73 -6.04 -20.59 5.71
CA LEU A 73 -6.24 -21.62 4.68
C LEU A 73 -7.70 -22.08 4.63
N ARG A 74 -8.31 -22.36 5.80
CA ARG A 74 -9.73 -22.74 5.87
C ARG A 74 -10.65 -21.64 5.33
N SER A 75 -10.34 -20.38 5.62
CA SER A 75 -11.12 -19.22 5.16
C SER A 75 -11.02 -19.02 3.64
N ILE A 76 -9.84 -19.24 3.05
CA ILE A 76 -9.63 -19.16 1.59
C ILE A 76 -10.34 -20.32 0.88
N VAL A 77 -10.14 -21.54 1.36
CA VAL A 77 -10.80 -22.74 0.80
C VAL A 77 -12.31 -22.59 0.89
N PHE A 78 -12.85 -22.09 2.01
CA PHE A 78 -14.29 -21.87 2.14
C PHE A 78 -14.82 -20.84 1.13
N LYS A 79 -14.09 -19.74 0.89
CA LYS A 79 -14.46 -18.74 -0.14
C LYS A 79 -14.45 -19.33 -1.54
N ILE A 80 -13.42 -20.11 -1.90
CA ILE A 80 -13.33 -20.77 -3.21
C ILE A 80 -14.46 -21.78 -3.36
N VAL A 81 -14.64 -22.69 -2.40
CA VAL A 81 -15.71 -23.70 -2.47
C VAL A 81 -17.10 -23.05 -2.56
N LYS A 82 -17.37 -21.97 -1.82
CA LYS A 82 -18.63 -21.23 -1.97
C LYS A 82 -18.80 -20.62 -3.35
N MET A 83 -17.73 -20.10 -3.95
CA MET A 83 -17.78 -19.51 -5.29
C MET A 83 -18.08 -20.53 -6.39
N TRP A 84 -17.66 -21.79 -6.19
CA TRP A 84 -17.90 -22.90 -7.14
C TRP A 84 -19.15 -23.73 -6.81
N SER A 85 -19.73 -23.54 -5.63
CA SER A 85 -20.97 -24.19 -5.18
C SER A 85 -22.20 -23.29 -5.34
N CYS A 86 -22.07 -22.15 -6.01
CA CYS A 86 -23.22 -21.34 -6.47
C CYS A 86 -23.64 -21.82 -7.88
N PRO A 87 -24.72 -22.60 -8.01
CA PRO A 87 -25.26 -23.00 -9.32
C PRO A 87 -25.99 -21.78 -9.92
N GLY A 88 -25.23 -20.85 -10.50
CA GLY A 88 -25.81 -19.61 -11.04
C GLY A 88 -24.89 -18.70 -11.85
N LEU A 89 -23.58 -18.96 -11.91
CA LEU A 89 -22.66 -18.28 -12.85
C LEU A 89 -22.12 -19.27 -13.90
N LEU A 90 -23.05 -19.86 -14.67
CA LEU A 90 -22.79 -20.21 -16.06
C LEU A 90 -23.70 -19.29 -16.87
N VAL A 91 -23.21 -18.07 -17.12
CA VAL A 91 -23.66 -17.26 -18.25
C VAL A 91 -22.51 -17.33 -19.27
N TRP A 92 -22.91 -17.77 -20.45
CA TRP A 92 -22.12 -18.10 -21.64
C TRP A 92 -21.04 -17.10 -22.02
#